data_AF-A0A9D8AJI4-F1
#
_entry.id   AF-A0A9D8AJI4-F1
#
_cell.length_a   1.000
_cell.length_b   1.000
_cell.length_c   1.000
_cell.angle_alpha   90.00
_cell.angle_beta   90.00
_cell.angle_gamma   90.00
#
_symmetry.space_group_name_H-M   'P 1'
#
loop_
_entity.id
_entity.type
_entity.pdbx_description
1 polymer ?
#
loop_
_entity_poly.entity_id
_entity_poly.type
_entity_poly.pdbx_seq_one_letter_code
_entity_poly.pdbx_strand_id
1 'polypeptide(L)'
;MLQKISICIILLLILVSCSQKSIDDTVMIKPGEPKAGDKITIKFFPKRLINPEQKKFSVYLVWQLFESQGIRLDRIQMEKKSDCFIANVNTKESDCLLSIKFEDSMDRCEDNSGRGWNIMLENENGEVQRNASHQLGLIYNNTNRKSNFPDHKKAKQYFENELAMYPDNYKVWFDLWFSRLRLAALPAQELKNIQSELDSLLSHEPAKTDLYEVASLAFKTNLKLLNKPGEALKIGEKLIADFDKFPQRDKITYSLIFLRNGTNQQAIVNDLTKFIYHTKNKDYLKKVNLQLGMFYRRQGRINKSIHHYEKCLQTDSTNTSTWLALANDYLRKGRIELSQQMITNAREMNTPELIFSNNPWDNPADRISKSQLTECQILSTEATINYKRKDFKSAIKNRKKCIALRTPFPAYEWEKIGDIFMAAGEQDSAHNAYIKAVSLNSTQNGAIDKLKILFRKRQAPTSQFNSYLSRAIRDEQKASAKPAPDILLTDMQSNKVDLNGQKGKITVLIFWDTWSEACQKEVEGLNELKENFYDQKNVSFWAVSVEDPASIKKFIRDTPINFRLFHSGFSAKRAFDVIGFPTHLIIDGSGKIRFTHVGFSKNIKSELKEEIQLLLDELKEVS
;
A
#
# COMPACT_ATOMS: atom_id res chain seq x y z
N MET A 1 -55.35 55.07 27.83
CA MET A 1 -55.20 53.79 28.56
C MET A 1 -55.83 52.72 27.67
N LEU A 2 -55.06 51.71 27.24
CA LEU A 2 -55.45 50.54 26.42
C LEU A 2 -56.01 50.82 25.00
N GLN A 3 -55.20 50.60 23.95
CA GLN A 3 -55.49 49.70 22.81
C GLN A 3 -54.54 49.88 21.61
N LYS A 4 -54.13 48.73 21.04
CA LYS A 4 -53.54 48.48 19.70
C LYS A 4 -52.04 48.72 19.50
N ILE A 5 -51.26 47.93 20.24
CA ILE A 5 -50.06 47.29 19.71
C ILE A 5 -50.55 46.09 18.88
N SER A 6 -50.55 46.21 17.56
CA SER A 6 -50.62 45.07 16.65
C SER A 6 -50.13 45.53 15.27
N ILE A 7 -49.45 44.61 14.57
CA ILE A 7 -48.71 44.79 13.31
C ILE A 7 -47.21 45.13 13.52
N CYS A 8 -46.50 44.22 14.18
CA CYS A 8 -45.09 43.91 13.89
C CYS A 8 -44.80 42.42 14.21
N ILE A 9 -45.79 41.57 13.97
CA ILE A 9 -45.68 40.11 13.99
C ILE A 9 -46.13 39.67 12.60
N ILE A 10 -45.39 38.73 11.98
CA ILE A 10 -45.41 38.35 10.56
C ILE A 10 -44.34 39.09 9.74
N LEU A 11 -43.08 38.95 10.16
CA LEU A 11 -41.93 38.77 9.25
C LEU A 11 -40.72 38.24 10.04
N LEU A 12 -40.96 37.29 10.95
CA LEU A 12 -39.92 36.34 11.34
C LEU A 12 -39.85 35.27 10.23
N LEU A 13 -39.36 35.69 9.07
CA LEU A 13 -38.74 34.77 8.13
C LEU A 13 -37.64 34.09 8.93
N ILE A 14 -37.82 32.80 9.17
CA ILE A 14 -36.78 31.88 9.60
C ILE A 14 -35.68 31.95 8.53
N LEU A 15 -34.77 32.91 8.67
CA LEU A 15 -33.43 32.82 8.14
C LEU A 15 -32.74 31.76 9.01
N VAL A 16 -33.01 30.48 8.73
CA VAL A 16 -32.03 29.44 9.03
C VAL A 16 -30.77 29.96 8.35
N SER A 17 -29.79 30.36 9.14
CA SER A 17 -28.52 30.88 8.69
C SER A 17 -27.92 29.88 7.71
N CYS A 18 -28.10 30.13 6.41
CA CYS A 18 -27.52 29.34 5.34
C CYS A 18 -26.04 29.76 5.21
N SER A 19 -25.29 29.63 6.32
CA SER A 19 -23.87 29.92 6.37
C SER A 19 -23.14 28.95 5.45
N GLN A 20 -22.23 29.47 4.62
CA GLN A 20 -21.28 28.67 3.85
C GLN A 20 -19.96 28.68 4.63
N LYS A 21 -19.22 27.57 4.61
CA LYS A 21 -17.91 27.48 5.25
C LYS A 21 -16.87 27.05 4.23
N SER A 22 -15.81 27.83 4.09
CA SER A 22 -14.58 27.39 3.43
C SER A 22 -13.82 26.51 4.42
N ILE A 23 -13.50 25.28 3.99
CA ILE A 23 -12.60 24.41 4.76
C ILE A 23 -11.16 24.85 4.50
N ASP A 24 -10.86 25.18 3.24
CA ASP A 24 -9.67 25.88 2.75
C ASP A 24 -9.98 26.49 1.36
N ASP A 25 -8.99 27.03 0.65
CA ASP A 25 -9.21 27.61 -0.70
C ASP A 25 -9.58 26.57 -1.78
N THR A 26 -9.64 25.28 -1.44
CA THR A 26 -9.92 24.17 -2.36
C THR A 26 -11.36 23.66 -2.18
N VAL A 27 -11.89 23.66 -0.96
CA VAL A 27 -13.22 23.10 -0.65
C VAL A 27 -14.07 24.06 0.15
N MET A 28 -15.31 24.23 -0.29
CA MET A 28 -16.36 24.88 0.49
C MET A 28 -17.59 23.97 0.63
N ILE A 29 -18.27 24.08 1.76
CA ILE A 29 -19.50 23.34 2.04
C ILE A 29 -20.66 24.27 2.41
N LYS A 30 -21.88 23.79 2.17
CA LYS A 30 -23.13 24.41 2.62
C LYS A 30 -24.12 23.33 3.08
N PRO A 31 -24.70 23.44 4.29
CA PRO A 31 -24.41 24.45 5.32
C PRO A 31 -22.97 24.31 5.86
N GLY A 32 -22.49 25.36 6.52
CA GLY A 32 -21.13 25.41 7.06
C GLY A 32 -20.90 24.50 8.27
N GLU A 33 -21.97 24.26 9.02
CA GLU A 33 -22.05 23.35 10.17
C GLU A 33 -23.21 22.39 9.89
N PRO A 34 -22.97 21.34 9.10
CA PRO A 34 -24.03 20.43 8.69
C PRO A 34 -24.44 19.48 9.82
N LYS A 35 -25.75 19.31 9.99
CA LYS A 35 -26.32 18.31 10.89
C LYS A 35 -26.45 16.97 10.20
N ALA A 36 -26.43 15.89 10.97
CA ALA A 36 -26.77 14.57 10.47
C ALA A 36 -28.22 14.57 9.93
N GLY A 37 -28.41 14.11 8.70
CA GLY A 37 -29.69 14.22 7.98
C GLY A 37 -29.72 15.36 6.96
N ASP A 38 -28.79 16.32 7.02
CA ASP A 38 -28.72 17.41 6.06
C ASP A 38 -28.29 16.94 4.66
N LYS A 39 -28.73 17.72 3.67
CA LYS A 39 -28.14 17.74 2.34
C LYS A 39 -26.98 18.73 2.32
N ILE A 40 -25.77 18.24 2.04
CA ILE A 40 -24.55 19.03 2.00
C ILE A 40 -24.17 19.32 0.54
N THR A 41 -24.15 20.59 0.16
CA THR A 41 -23.57 21.04 -1.10
C THR A 41 -22.07 21.22 -0.94
N ILE A 42 -21.29 20.57 -1.80
CA ILE A 42 -19.82 20.66 -1.85
C ILE A 42 -19.43 21.43 -3.10
N LYS A 43 -18.62 22.46 -2.92
CA LYS A 43 -17.93 23.18 -3.99
C LYS A 43 -16.44 22.88 -3.95
N PHE A 44 -15.87 22.55 -5.09
CA PHE A 44 -14.46 22.23 -5.26
C PHE A 44 -13.80 23.18 -6.26
N PHE A 45 -12.70 23.79 -5.83
CA PHE A 45 -11.87 24.72 -6.58
C PHE A 45 -10.55 24.04 -6.90
N PRO A 46 -10.44 23.34 -8.04
CA PRO A 46 -9.27 22.53 -8.36
C PRO A 46 -8.00 23.36 -8.52
N LYS A 47 -6.99 23.11 -7.66
CA LYS A 47 -5.65 23.71 -7.79
C LYS A 47 -4.75 22.99 -8.79
N ARG A 48 -4.90 21.65 -8.90
CA ARG A 48 -3.98 20.76 -9.65
C ARG A 48 -4.65 19.82 -10.64
N LEU A 49 -5.97 19.64 -10.54
CA LEU A 49 -6.71 18.71 -11.40
C LEU A 49 -7.08 19.32 -12.76
N ILE A 50 -6.88 20.62 -13.02
CA ILE A 50 -7.24 21.19 -14.33
C ILE A 50 -6.12 20.97 -15.35
N ASN A 51 -6.47 20.45 -16.53
CA ASN A 51 -5.71 20.68 -17.76
C ASN A 51 -6.49 21.70 -18.62
N PRO A 52 -6.01 22.94 -18.79
CA PRO A 52 -6.74 23.98 -19.53
C PRO A 52 -6.92 23.66 -21.02
N GLU A 53 -6.16 22.71 -21.58
CA GLU A 53 -6.20 22.38 -23.01
C GLU A 53 -7.26 21.32 -23.38
N GLN A 54 -7.97 20.72 -22.40
CA GLN A 54 -8.85 19.58 -22.65
C GLN A 54 -10.34 19.96 -22.77
N LYS A 55 -10.94 19.63 -23.93
CA LYS A 55 -12.36 19.91 -24.25
C LYS A 55 -13.38 19.05 -23.49
N LYS A 56 -13.01 17.86 -22.99
CA LYS A 56 -13.86 16.98 -22.17
C LYS A 56 -13.11 16.61 -20.90
N PHE A 57 -13.55 17.14 -19.76
CA PHE A 57 -12.92 16.99 -18.46
C PHE A 57 -14.00 16.87 -17.39
N SER A 58 -13.99 15.77 -16.63
CA SER A 58 -14.93 15.52 -15.54
C SER A 58 -14.18 15.41 -14.22
N VAL A 59 -14.75 16.01 -13.17
CA VAL A 59 -14.34 15.81 -11.79
C VAL A 59 -15.40 14.98 -11.09
N TYR A 60 -14.95 14.06 -10.26
CA TYR A 60 -15.77 13.20 -9.45
C TYR A 60 -15.48 13.48 -7.99
N LEU A 61 -16.54 13.65 -7.21
CA LEU A 61 -16.50 13.64 -5.77
C LEU A 61 -16.53 12.17 -5.31
N VAL A 62 -15.49 11.73 -4.63
CA VAL A 62 -15.49 10.47 -3.88
C VAL A 62 -15.75 10.81 -2.41
N TRP A 63 -16.79 10.24 -1.82
CA TRP A 63 -17.17 10.54 -0.45
C TRP A 63 -17.44 9.29 0.37
N GLN A 64 -17.16 9.40 1.67
CA GLN A 64 -17.35 8.38 2.68
C GLN A 64 -18.07 8.99 3.90
N LEU A 65 -19.22 8.43 4.27
CA LEU A 65 -19.97 8.75 5.48
C LEU A 65 -19.78 7.65 6.51
N PHE A 66 -19.37 8.05 7.72
CA PHE A 66 -19.21 7.14 8.85
C PHE A 66 -20.47 7.15 9.72
N GLU A 67 -20.97 5.97 10.07
CA GLU A 67 -22.16 5.77 10.92
C GLU A 67 -21.90 4.71 12.01
N SER A 68 -22.83 4.57 12.96
CA SER A 68 -22.66 3.66 14.11
C SER A 68 -22.53 2.18 13.75
N GLN A 69 -23.07 1.75 12.60
CA GLN A 69 -23.11 0.36 12.14
C GLN A 69 -22.25 0.09 10.91
N GLY A 70 -21.51 1.09 10.41
CA GLY A 70 -20.73 0.91 9.20
C GLY A 70 -20.33 2.21 8.54
N ILE A 71 -20.16 2.13 7.23
CA ILE A 71 -19.69 3.20 6.39
C ILE A 71 -20.50 3.16 5.11
N ARG A 72 -20.97 4.32 4.65
CA ARG A 72 -21.53 4.50 3.31
C ARG A 72 -20.52 5.23 2.44
N LEU A 73 -20.43 4.83 1.19
CA LEU A 73 -19.46 5.39 0.26
C LEU A 73 -20.09 5.46 -1.12
N ASP A 74 -19.81 6.54 -1.85
CA ASP A 74 -20.15 6.66 -3.24
C ASP A 74 -19.16 7.55 -4.01
N ARG A 75 -19.34 7.59 -5.33
CA ARG A 75 -18.66 8.49 -6.26
C ARG A 75 -19.68 9.12 -7.18
N ILE A 76 -19.69 10.45 -7.24
CA ILE A 76 -20.61 11.19 -8.11
C ILE A 76 -19.85 12.17 -9.00
N GLN A 77 -20.24 12.24 -10.28
CA GLN A 77 -19.73 13.25 -11.18
C GLN A 77 -20.22 14.63 -10.71
N MET A 78 -19.31 15.58 -10.60
CA MET A 78 -19.63 16.94 -10.20
C MET A 78 -20.03 17.78 -11.41
N GLU A 79 -20.96 18.72 -11.20
CA GLU A 79 -21.36 19.68 -12.21
C GLU A 79 -20.35 20.85 -12.27
N LYS A 80 -19.84 21.16 -13.46
CA LYS A 80 -18.95 22.31 -13.64
C LYS A 80 -19.75 23.62 -13.62
N LYS A 81 -19.37 24.57 -12.77
CA LYS A 81 -19.96 25.92 -12.67
C LYS A 81 -18.85 26.96 -12.63
N SER A 82 -18.67 27.68 -13.74
CA SER A 82 -17.64 28.72 -13.88
C SER A 82 -16.24 28.18 -13.54
N ASP A 83 -15.72 28.53 -12.37
CA ASP A 83 -14.40 28.25 -11.80
C ASP A 83 -14.39 27.09 -10.80
N CYS A 84 -15.54 26.50 -10.48
CA CYS A 84 -15.66 25.42 -9.50
C CYS A 84 -16.48 24.23 -10.01
N PHE A 85 -16.42 23.14 -9.26
CA PHE A 85 -17.25 21.95 -9.42
C PHE A 85 -18.18 21.80 -8.23
N ILE A 86 -19.45 21.46 -8.49
CA ILE A 86 -20.49 21.37 -7.46
C ILE A 86 -21.12 19.99 -7.45
N ALA A 87 -21.33 19.44 -6.26
CA ALA A 87 -22.11 18.22 -6.05
C ALA A 87 -22.88 18.29 -4.73
N ASN A 88 -23.89 17.42 -4.58
CA ASN A 88 -24.67 17.33 -3.35
C ASN A 88 -24.54 15.92 -2.77
N VAL A 89 -24.38 15.84 -1.46
CA VAL A 89 -24.35 14.59 -0.69
C VAL A 89 -25.49 14.63 0.32
N ASN A 90 -26.29 13.57 0.38
CA ASN A 90 -27.36 13.43 1.37
C ASN A 90 -26.81 12.61 2.55
N THR A 91 -26.94 13.14 3.75
CA THR A 91 -26.62 12.44 4.99
C THR A 91 -27.87 11.82 5.62
N LYS A 92 -27.68 10.92 6.58
CA LYS A 92 -28.72 10.34 7.45
C LYS A 92 -28.45 10.79 8.88
N GLU A 93 -29.49 10.73 9.72
CA GLU A 93 -29.39 11.01 11.17
C GLU A 93 -28.31 10.18 11.88
N SER A 94 -27.99 8.99 11.36
CA SER A 94 -26.95 8.10 11.92
C SER A 94 -25.52 8.46 11.53
N ASP A 95 -25.32 9.41 10.61
CA ASP A 95 -23.99 9.79 10.14
C ASP A 95 -23.30 10.73 11.11
N CYS A 96 -21.99 10.60 11.26
CA CYS A 96 -21.19 11.43 12.18
C CYS A 96 -20.05 12.18 11.48
N LEU A 97 -19.51 11.65 10.38
CA LEU A 97 -18.39 12.27 9.67
C LEU A 97 -18.56 12.05 8.17
N LEU A 98 -18.49 13.14 7.39
CA LEU A 98 -18.35 13.11 5.94
C LEU A 98 -16.88 13.33 5.59
N SER A 99 -16.28 12.40 4.89
CA SER A 99 -14.93 12.54 4.34
C SER A 99 -14.95 12.51 2.82
N ILE A 100 -14.24 13.44 2.19
CA ILE A 100 -14.24 13.59 0.74
C ILE A 100 -12.85 13.71 0.14
N LYS A 101 -12.74 13.32 -1.13
CA LYS A 101 -11.64 13.62 -2.04
C LYS A 101 -12.17 13.81 -3.46
N PHE A 102 -11.31 14.26 -4.35
CA PHE A 102 -11.66 14.53 -5.73
C PHE A 102 -10.77 13.73 -6.66
N GLU A 103 -11.39 13.12 -7.66
CA GLU A 103 -10.70 12.42 -8.73
C GLU A 103 -11.18 12.97 -10.05
N ASP A 104 -10.33 12.95 -11.09
CA ASP A 104 -10.76 13.35 -12.42
C ASP A 104 -10.83 12.18 -13.41
N SER A 105 -11.24 12.47 -14.63
CA SER A 105 -11.31 11.50 -15.72
C SER A 105 -9.94 11.05 -16.27
N MET A 106 -8.84 11.52 -15.68
CA MET A 106 -7.46 11.22 -16.07
C MET A 106 -6.70 10.46 -14.96
N ASP A 107 -7.43 9.86 -14.03
CA ASP A 107 -6.87 9.10 -12.91
C ASP A 107 -5.93 9.94 -12.01
N ARG A 108 -6.18 11.25 -11.92
CA ARG A 108 -5.52 12.13 -10.94
C ARG A 108 -6.41 12.29 -9.72
N CYS A 109 -5.77 12.53 -8.57
CA CYS A 109 -6.43 12.62 -7.28
C CYS A 109 -5.98 13.90 -6.56
N GLU A 110 -6.95 14.59 -5.97
CA GLU A 110 -6.75 15.67 -5.01
C GLU A 110 -7.44 15.23 -3.73
N ASP A 111 -6.64 14.78 -2.77
CA ASP A 111 -7.08 14.11 -1.55
C ASP A 111 -6.46 14.73 -0.30
N ASN A 112 -6.04 15.99 -0.37
CA ASN A 112 -5.44 16.72 0.74
C ASN A 112 -4.27 15.94 1.38
N SER A 113 -3.32 15.52 0.53
CA SER A 113 -2.20 14.64 0.93
C SER A 113 -2.71 13.38 1.63
N GLY A 114 -3.63 12.65 1.00
CA GLY A 114 -4.27 11.43 1.48
C GLY A 114 -5.23 11.58 2.66
N ARG A 115 -5.31 12.76 3.31
CA ARG A 115 -6.15 12.97 4.53
C ARG A 115 -7.60 13.30 4.21
N GLY A 116 -7.91 13.62 2.96
CA GLY A 116 -9.19 14.14 2.50
C GLY A 116 -9.61 15.42 3.22
N TRP A 117 -10.79 15.90 2.88
CA TRP A 117 -11.49 16.92 3.66
C TRP A 117 -12.53 16.22 4.52
N ASN A 118 -12.46 16.45 5.83
CA ASN A 118 -13.28 15.76 6.82
C ASN A 118 -14.19 16.77 7.49
N ILE A 119 -15.49 16.54 7.38
CA ILE A 119 -16.57 17.40 7.85
C ILE A 119 -17.31 16.64 8.94
N MET A 120 -17.16 17.07 10.19
CA MET A 120 -17.93 16.54 11.31
C MET A 120 -19.38 16.99 11.16
N LEU A 121 -20.31 16.08 11.43
CA LEU A 121 -21.73 16.38 11.44
C LEU A 121 -22.16 16.68 12.88
N GLU A 122 -23.14 17.55 13.02
CA GLU A 122 -23.76 17.87 14.29
C GLU A 122 -25.03 17.03 14.54
N ASN A 123 -25.38 16.85 15.81
CA ASN A 123 -26.64 16.30 16.23
C ASN A 123 -27.76 17.36 16.14
N GLU A 124 -29.00 16.98 16.47
CA GLU A 124 -30.14 17.90 16.43
C GLU A 124 -29.94 19.14 17.32
N ASN A 125 -29.22 18.99 18.44
CA ASN A 125 -28.90 20.04 19.40
C ASN A 125 -27.78 21.00 18.95
N GLY A 126 -27.12 20.74 17.81
CA GLY A 126 -26.00 21.55 17.33
C GLY A 126 -24.66 21.21 17.99
N GLU A 127 -24.56 20.04 18.64
CA GLU A 127 -23.30 19.52 19.17
C GLU A 127 -22.69 18.53 18.19
N VAL A 128 -21.36 18.33 18.23
CA VAL A 128 -20.69 17.36 17.37
C VAL A 128 -21.26 15.95 17.59
N GLN A 129 -21.73 15.29 16.54
CA GLN A 129 -22.36 13.97 16.60
C GLN A 129 -21.40 12.91 17.18
N ARG A 130 -21.96 11.99 17.98
CA ARG A 130 -21.22 10.85 18.54
C ARG A 130 -20.43 10.08 17.47
N ASN A 131 -19.17 9.77 17.80
CA ASN A 131 -18.14 9.18 16.95
C ASN A 131 -17.53 10.09 15.87
N ALA A 132 -18.01 11.32 15.65
CA ALA A 132 -17.42 12.19 14.62
C ALA A 132 -15.94 12.49 14.93
N SER A 133 -15.65 12.85 16.19
CA SER A 133 -14.29 13.09 16.65
C SER A 133 -13.48 11.79 16.68
N HIS A 134 -14.07 10.67 17.13
CA HIS A 134 -13.42 9.35 17.07
C HIS A 134 -12.93 9.00 15.66
N GLN A 135 -13.80 9.10 14.65
CA GLN A 135 -13.45 8.75 13.26
C GLN A 135 -12.35 9.66 12.71
N LEU A 136 -12.39 10.94 13.03
CA LEU A 136 -11.34 11.88 12.64
C LEU A 136 -10.01 11.52 13.30
N GLY A 137 -10.01 11.14 14.58
CA GLY A 137 -8.84 10.60 15.27
C GLY A 137 -8.27 9.36 14.59
N LEU A 138 -9.13 8.42 14.16
CA LEU A 138 -8.71 7.20 13.43
C LEU A 138 -8.07 7.51 12.07
N ILE A 139 -8.55 8.57 11.38
CA ILE A 139 -7.95 9.05 10.13
C ILE A 139 -6.54 9.60 10.40
N TYR A 140 -6.37 10.43 11.43
CA TYR A 140 -5.05 10.97 11.80
C TYR A 140 -4.09 9.90 12.33
N ASN A 141 -4.60 8.83 12.95
CA ASN A 141 -3.83 7.66 13.32
C ASN A 141 -3.51 6.71 12.14
N ASN A 142 -3.91 7.06 10.91
CA ASN A 142 -3.70 6.24 9.72
C ASN A 142 -4.33 4.83 9.83
N THR A 143 -5.42 4.70 10.59
CA THR A 143 -6.11 3.41 10.79
C THR A 143 -7.05 3.10 9.63
N ASN A 144 -7.71 4.13 9.10
CA ASN A 144 -8.71 4.01 8.03
C ASN A 144 -8.19 4.43 6.64
N ARG A 145 -6.95 4.96 6.55
CA ARG A 145 -6.27 5.37 5.32
C ARG A 145 -4.86 4.87 5.42
N LYS A 146 -4.32 4.20 4.41
CA LYS A 146 -2.98 3.57 4.49
C LYS A 146 -1.87 4.42 3.85
N SER A 147 -2.23 5.50 3.17
CA SER A 147 -1.33 6.27 2.32
C SER A 147 -0.56 7.40 3.04
N ASN A 148 -0.79 7.64 4.33
CA ASN A 148 -0.22 8.78 5.05
C ASN A 148 0.65 8.42 6.25
N PHE A 149 1.52 9.36 6.65
CA PHE A 149 2.17 9.29 7.95
C PHE A 149 1.16 9.66 9.05
N PRO A 150 1.08 8.88 10.15
CA PRO A 150 0.17 9.18 11.24
C PRO A 150 0.60 10.46 11.99
N ASP A 151 -0.38 11.25 12.42
CA ASP A 151 -0.21 12.37 13.35
C ASP A 151 -0.88 11.99 14.67
N HIS A 152 -0.13 11.28 15.50
CA HIS A 152 -0.62 10.76 16.78
C HIS A 152 -1.00 11.88 17.75
N LYS A 153 -0.43 13.08 17.62
CA LYS A 153 -0.76 14.23 18.47
C LYS A 153 -2.16 14.74 18.17
N LYS A 154 -2.48 14.96 16.88
CA LYS A 154 -3.85 15.32 16.49
C LYS A 154 -4.84 14.21 16.79
N ALA A 155 -4.48 12.96 16.51
CA ALA A 155 -5.35 11.82 16.79
C ALA A 155 -5.74 11.77 18.28
N LYS A 156 -4.74 11.89 19.17
CA LYS A 156 -4.94 11.98 20.63
C LYS A 156 -5.96 13.07 21.00
N GLN A 157 -5.81 14.29 20.47
CA GLN A 157 -6.72 15.41 20.75
C GLN A 157 -8.16 15.09 20.35
N TYR A 158 -8.38 14.49 19.19
CA TYR A 158 -9.74 14.10 18.77
C TYR A 158 -10.35 13.01 19.65
N PHE A 159 -9.56 12.04 20.12
CA PHE A 159 -10.06 11.03 21.05
C PHE A 159 -10.39 11.61 22.43
N GLU A 160 -9.60 12.56 22.92
CA GLU A 160 -9.90 13.30 24.16
C GLU A 160 -11.20 14.12 24.02
N ASN A 161 -11.39 14.80 22.88
CA ASN A 161 -12.61 15.55 22.61
C ASN A 161 -13.85 14.63 22.57
N GLU A 162 -13.74 13.47 21.93
CA GLU A 162 -14.83 12.49 21.88
C GLU A 162 -15.21 12.01 23.29
N LEU A 163 -14.23 11.66 24.13
CA LEU A 163 -14.49 11.19 25.49
C LEU A 163 -14.96 12.29 26.44
N ALA A 164 -14.63 13.56 26.16
CA ALA A 164 -15.17 14.69 26.91
C ALA A 164 -16.68 14.88 26.66
N MET A 165 -17.14 14.65 25.43
CA MET A 165 -18.56 14.74 25.07
C MET A 165 -19.32 13.43 25.36
N TYR A 166 -18.66 12.29 25.18
CA TYR A 166 -19.24 10.95 25.31
C TYR A 166 -18.33 10.05 26.18
N PRO A 167 -18.32 10.24 27.51
CA PRO A 167 -17.46 9.47 28.43
C PRO A 167 -17.72 7.96 28.39
N ASP A 168 -18.93 7.55 28.00
CA ASP A 168 -19.37 6.16 27.84
C ASP A 168 -18.93 5.51 26.52
N ASN A 169 -18.19 6.23 25.66
CA ASN A 169 -17.71 5.69 24.38
C ASN A 169 -16.44 4.84 24.59
N TYR A 170 -16.60 3.68 25.23
CA TYR A 170 -15.51 2.77 25.61
C TYR A 170 -14.60 2.35 24.45
N LYS A 171 -15.09 2.40 23.21
CA LYS A 171 -14.33 2.03 22.00
C LYS A 171 -13.15 2.97 21.74
N VAL A 172 -13.26 4.22 22.19
CA VAL A 172 -12.28 5.29 21.94
C VAL A 172 -11.03 5.15 22.81
N TRP A 173 -11.20 4.62 24.03
CA TRP A 173 -10.10 4.49 25.00
C TRP A 173 -8.90 3.73 24.45
N PHE A 174 -9.14 2.63 23.72
CA PHE A 174 -8.03 1.88 23.10
C PHE A 174 -7.20 2.76 22.15
N ASP A 175 -7.89 3.53 21.30
CA ASP A 175 -7.23 4.35 20.27
C ASP A 175 -6.55 5.58 20.89
N LEU A 176 -7.11 6.13 21.97
CA LEU A 176 -6.48 7.14 22.81
C LEU A 176 -5.18 6.60 23.44
N TRP A 177 -5.25 5.47 24.15
CA TRP A 177 -4.09 4.85 24.79
C TRP A 177 -3.01 4.47 23.79
N PHE A 178 -3.39 3.94 22.62
CA PHE A 178 -2.44 3.68 21.54
C PHE A 178 -1.71 4.96 21.11
N SER A 179 -2.44 6.08 20.93
CA SER A 179 -1.83 7.36 20.54
C SER A 179 -0.91 7.92 21.62
N ARG A 180 -1.32 7.83 22.89
CA ARG A 180 -0.49 8.22 24.04
C ARG A 180 0.81 7.43 24.09
N LEU A 181 0.76 6.10 23.92
CA LEU A 181 1.96 5.26 23.87
C LEU A 181 2.91 5.64 22.73
N ARG A 182 2.38 6.02 21.55
CA ARG A 182 3.20 6.47 20.42
C ARG A 182 3.89 7.81 20.67
N LEU A 183 3.35 8.63 21.56
CA LEU A 183 3.89 9.95 21.92
C LEU A 183 4.71 9.93 23.22
N ALA A 184 4.66 8.84 23.98
CA ALA A 184 5.25 8.77 25.31
C ALA A 184 6.79 8.80 25.25
N ALA A 185 7.39 9.76 25.96
CA ALA A 185 8.84 9.77 26.19
C ALA A 185 9.28 8.57 27.05
N LEU A 186 8.41 8.11 27.97
CA LEU A 186 8.63 6.96 28.85
C LEU A 186 7.50 5.92 28.67
N PRO A 187 7.58 5.04 27.65
CA PRO A 187 6.51 4.09 27.32
C PRO A 187 6.14 3.14 28.48
N ALA A 188 7.12 2.72 29.29
CA ALA A 188 6.85 1.84 30.43
C ALA A 188 5.99 2.50 31.51
N GLN A 189 6.16 3.81 31.74
CA GLN A 189 5.32 4.56 32.66
C GLN A 189 3.91 4.74 32.08
N GLU A 190 3.83 5.00 30.77
CA GLU A 190 2.55 5.14 30.10
C GLU A 190 1.73 3.85 30.12
N LEU A 191 2.37 2.68 29.99
CA LEU A 191 1.71 1.38 30.15
C LEU A 191 1.14 1.17 31.56
N LYS A 192 1.81 1.68 32.61
CA LYS A 192 1.27 1.65 33.99
C LYS A 192 0.04 2.56 34.14
N ASN A 193 0.08 3.74 33.53
CA ASN A 193 -1.05 4.67 33.51
C ASN A 193 -2.26 4.02 32.82
N ILE A 194 -2.05 3.42 31.65
CA ILE A 194 -3.09 2.71 30.89
C ILE A 194 -3.68 1.55 31.71
N GLN A 195 -2.85 0.77 32.40
CA GLN A 195 -3.33 -0.28 33.30
C GLN A 195 -4.23 0.29 34.40
N SER A 196 -3.80 1.37 35.07
CA SER A 196 -4.58 2.00 36.14
C SER A 196 -5.92 2.56 35.65
N GLU A 197 -5.94 3.17 34.46
CA GLU A 197 -7.17 3.68 33.85
C GLU A 197 -8.12 2.52 33.48
N LEU A 198 -7.58 1.42 32.92
CA LEU A 198 -8.37 0.23 32.62
C LEU A 198 -8.95 -0.41 33.89
N ASP A 199 -8.16 -0.52 34.96
CA ASP A 199 -8.61 -1.09 36.24
C ASP A 199 -9.73 -0.22 36.86
N SER A 200 -9.60 1.11 36.77
CA SER A 200 -10.65 2.04 37.18
C SER A 200 -11.94 1.82 36.37
N LEU A 201 -11.85 1.68 35.04
CA LEU A 201 -13.03 1.41 34.21
C LEU A 201 -13.71 0.08 34.56
N LEU A 202 -12.92 -0.93 34.94
CA LEU A 202 -13.44 -2.26 35.34
C LEU A 202 -14.04 -2.27 36.75
N SER A 203 -13.62 -1.36 37.64
CA SER A 203 -14.13 -1.27 39.01
C SER A 203 -15.42 -0.46 39.14
N HIS A 204 -15.71 0.42 38.19
CA HIS A 204 -17.02 1.07 38.12
C HIS A 204 -18.06 0.04 37.68
N GLU A 205 -19.18 -0.11 38.39
CA GLU A 205 -20.28 -1.00 37.97
C GLU A 205 -20.94 -0.43 36.71
N PRO A 206 -20.59 -0.91 35.50
CA PRO A 206 -21.17 -0.36 34.27
C PRO A 206 -22.60 -0.87 34.16
N ALA A 207 -23.46 -0.15 33.45
CA ALA A 207 -24.75 -0.72 33.05
C ALA A 207 -24.52 -2.08 32.37
N LYS A 208 -25.47 -3.01 32.51
CA LYS A 208 -25.33 -4.38 31.96
C LYS A 208 -25.02 -4.40 30.46
N THR A 209 -25.45 -3.38 29.72
CA THR A 209 -25.15 -3.18 28.29
C THR A 209 -23.69 -2.81 28.01
N ASP A 210 -23.07 -2.09 28.93
CA ASP A 210 -21.73 -1.49 28.78
C ASP A 210 -20.63 -2.44 29.24
N LEU A 211 -20.96 -3.35 30.17
CA LEU A 211 -20.06 -4.38 30.68
C LEU A 211 -19.32 -5.13 29.56
N TYR A 212 -19.99 -5.40 28.44
CA TYR A 212 -19.38 -6.11 27.31
C TYR A 212 -18.42 -5.25 26.49
N GLU A 213 -18.72 -3.96 26.31
CA GLU A 213 -17.83 -3.05 25.60
C GLU A 213 -16.57 -2.80 26.44
N VAL A 214 -16.71 -2.65 27.77
CA VAL A 214 -15.59 -2.55 28.70
C VAL A 214 -14.76 -3.84 28.72
N ALA A 215 -15.39 -5.02 28.76
CA ALA A 215 -14.66 -6.28 28.73
C ALA A 215 -13.98 -6.55 27.37
N SER A 216 -14.60 -6.16 26.26
CA SER A 216 -14.00 -6.19 24.91
C SER A 216 -12.80 -5.24 24.80
N LEU A 217 -12.91 -4.03 25.38
CA LEU A 217 -11.81 -3.09 25.54
C LEU A 217 -10.68 -3.71 26.37
N ALA A 218 -10.99 -4.32 27.51
CA ALA A 218 -10.01 -4.96 28.39
C ALA A 218 -9.28 -6.11 27.68
N PHE A 219 -10.00 -6.96 26.95
CA PHE A 219 -9.44 -8.01 26.10
C PHE A 219 -8.44 -7.43 25.08
N LYS A 220 -8.89 -6.44 24.28
CA LYS A 220 -8.08 -5.83 23.22
C LYS A 220 -6.84 -5.12 23.79
N THR A 221 -6.98 -4.44 24.92
CA THR A 221 -5.92 -3.67 25.58
C THR A 221 -4.85 -4.57 26.18
N ASN A 222 -5.26 -5.61 26.92
CA ASN A 222 -4.32 -6.62 27.44
C ASN A 222 -3.54 -7.30 26.31
N LEU A 223 -4.23 -7.63 25.22
CA LEU A 223 -3.60 -8.31 24.09
C LEU A 223 -2.65 -7.41 23.29
N LYS A 224 -3.07 -6.19 22.95
CA LYS A 224 -2.38 -5.37 21.94
C LYS A 224 -1.53 -4.23 22.50
N LEU A 225 -1.80 -3.75 23.72
CA LEU A 225 -1.06 -2.63 24.32
C LEU A 225 -0.20 -3.10 25.50
N LEU A 226 -0.80 -3.81 26.46
CA LEU A 226 -0.12 -4.21 27.70
C LEU A 226 0.74 -5.46 27.56
N ASN A 227 0.64 -6.17 26.42
CA ASN A 227 1.34 -7.43 26.16
C ASN A 227 1.12 -8.49 27.28
N LYS A 228 -0.13 -8.61 27.72
CA LYS A 228 -0.60 -9.60 28.72
C LYS A 228 -1.55 -10.62 28.05
N PRO A 229 -1.04 -11.49 27.16
CA PRO A 229 -1.87 -12.45 26.43
C PRO A 229 -2.60 -13.44 27.34
N GLY A 230 -2.03 -13.79 28.50
CA GLY A 230 -2.69 -14.65 29.50
C GLY A 230 -3.91 -14.02 30.14
N GLU A 231 -3.86 -12.73 30.48
CA GLU A 231 -5.02 -11.98 30.98
C GLU A 231 -6.07 -11.78 29.90
N ALA A 232 -5.65 -11.46 28.67
CA ALA A 232 -6.55 -11.40 27.53
C ALA A 232 -7.25 -12.75 27.30
N LEU A 233 -6.54 -13.88 27.42
CA LEU A 233 -7.12 -15.21 27.30
C LEU A 233 -8.21 -15.44 28.37
N LYS A 234 -7.92 -15.17 29.65
CA LYS A 234 -8.88 -15.31 30.76
C LYS A 234 -10.14 -14.45 30.52
N ILE A 235 -9.97 -13.18 30.16
CA ILE A 235 -11.09 -12.27 29.88
C ILE A 235 -11.92 -12.78 28.71
N GLY A 236 -11.28 -13.20 27.63
CA GLY A 236 -11.96 -13.71 26.45
C GLY A 236 -12.72 -15.01 26.74
N GLU A 237 -12.14 -15.94 27.50
CA GLU A 237 -12.79 -17.20 27.89
C GLU A 237 -14.03 -16.98 28.75
N LYS A 238 -13.96 -16.04 29.70
CA LYS A 238 -15.14 -15.61 30.47
C LYS A 238 -16.22 -15.03 29.56
N LEU A 239 -15.84 -14.14 28.62
CA LEU A 239 -16.78 -13.51 27.70
C LEU A 239 -17.52 -14.50 26.79
N ILE A 240 -16.88 -15.58 26.37
CA ILE A 240 -17.52 -16.60 25.52
C ILE A 240 -18.33 -17.63 26.32
N ALA A 241 -18.00 -17.86 27.59
CA ALA A 241 -18.69 -18.81 28.46
C ALA A 241 -20.06 -18.30 28.90
N ASP A 242 -20.19 -16.99 29.11
CA ASP A 242 -21.39 -16.41 29.72
C ASP A 242 -22.57 -16.19 28.75
N PHE A 243 -22.44 -16.34 27.40
CA PHE A 243 -23.51 -15.87 26.48
C PHE A 243 -23.75 -16.62 25.15
N ASP A 244 -25.04 -16.86 24.86
CA ASP A 244 -25.59 -17.25 23.55
C ASP A 244 -26.11 -16.08 22.68
N LYS A 245 -26.12 -14.84 23.17
CA LYS A 245 -26.65 -13.66 22.45
C LYS A 245 -25.75 -12.41 22.52
N PHE A 246 -24.46 -12.54 22.23
CA PHE A 246 -23.56 -11.38 22.12
C PHE A 246 -23.19 -11.07 20.65
N PRO A 247 -23.46 -9.85 20.12
CA PRO A 247 -23.16 -9.50 18.73
C PRO A 247 -21.67 -9.63 18.35
N GLN A 248 -20.73 -9.43 19.29
CA GLN A 248 -19.30 -9.60 19.02
C GLN A 248 -18.72 -10.97 19.43
N ARG A 249 -19.56 -11.98 19.76
CA ARG A 249 -19.10 -13.33 20.18
C ARG A 249 -18.16 -13.93 19.15
N ASP A 250 -18.55 -13.94 17.88
CA ASP A 250 -17.75 -14.50 16.79
C ASP A 250 -16.38 -13.82 16.65
N LYS A 251 -16.31 -12.50 16.91
CA LYS A 251 -15.06 -11.73 16.87
C LYS A 251 -14.08 -12.18 17.95
N ILE A 252 -14.57 -12.34 19.19
CA ILE A 252 -13.75 -12.75 20.32
C ILE A 252 -13.36 -14.21 20.16
N THR A 253 -14.32 -15.10 19.89
CA THR A 253 -14.06 -16.52 19.65
C THR A 253 -13.03 -16.72 18.55
N TYR A 254 -13.17 -16.05 17.40
CA TYR A 254 -12.19 -16.13 16.31
C TYR A 254 -10.80 -15.67 16.76
N SER A 255 -10.70 -14.59 17.54
CA SER A 255 -9.41 -14.09 18.05
C SER A 255 -8.76 -15.07 19.03
N LEU A 256 -9.56 -15.70 19.90
CA LEU A 256 -9.11 -16.67 20.89
C LEU A 256 -8.50 -17.92 20.27
N ILE A 257 -8.98 -18.35 19.10
CA ILE A 257 -8.43 -19.50 18.38
C ILE A 257 -6.93 -19.30 18.10
N PHE A 258 -6.52 -18.11 17.68
CA PHE A 258 -5.11 -17.82 17.43
C PHE A 258 -4.33 -17.54 18.72
N LEU A 259 -4.95 -16.83 19.66
CA LEU A 259 -4.31 -16.49 20.93
C LEU A 259 -3.97 -17.74 21.76
N ARG A 260 -4.90 -18.69 21.88
CA ARG A 260 -4.74 -19.93 22.64
C ARG A 260 -3.69 -20.85 22.02
N ASN A 261 -3.70 -20.97 20.70
CA ASN A 261 -2.92 -21.98 20.00
C ASN A 261 -1.55 -21.47 19.51
N GLY A 262 -1.31 -20.16 19.53
CA GLY A 262 -0.04 -19.55 19.14
C GLY A 262 0.36 -19.93 17.71
N THR A 263 1.48 -20.64 17.57
CA THR A 263 1.99 -21.13 16.27
C THR A 263 1.59 -22.57 15.95
N ASN A 264 0.84 -23.24 16.83
CA ASN A 264 0.38 -24.62 16.61
C ASN A 264 -0.71 -24.68 15.54
N GLN A 265 -0.29 -24.84 14.28
CA GLN A 265 -1.17 -24.84 13.12
C GLN A 265 -2.25 -25.93 13.20
N GLN A 266 -1.94 -27.10 13.77
CA GLN A 266 -2.92 -28.19 13.84
C GLN A 266 -4.03 -27.87 14.83
N ALA A 267 -3.69 -27.29 15.99
CA ALA A 267 -4.68 -26.85 16.97
C ALA A 267 -5.55 -25.71 16.43
N ILE A 268 -4.94 -24.74 15.71
CA ILE A 268 -5.68 -23.67 15.02
C ILE A 268 -6.68 -24.25 14.02
N VAL A 269 -6.25 -25.19 13.17
CA VAL A 269 -7.12 -25.83 12.18
C VAL A 269 -8.28 -26.57 12.87
N ASN A 270 -8.01 -27.30 13.96
CA ASN A 270 -9.04 -28.00 14.72
C ASN A 270 -10.08 -27.03 15.28
N ASP A 271 -9.65 -25.94 15.89
CA ASP A 271 -10.54 -24.97 16.50
C ASP A 271 -11.30 -24.13 15.46
N LEU A 272 -10.67 -23.74 14.34
CA LEU A 272 -11.35 -23.13 13.20
C LEU A 272 -12.43 -24.06 12.61
N THR A 273 -12.14 -25.36 12.54
CA THR A 273 -13.09 -26.37 12.06
C THR A 273 -14.27 -26.53 13.02
N LYS A 274 -14.09 -26.39 14.34
CA LYS A 274 -15.22 -26.34 15.28
C LYS A 274 -16.01 -25.04 15.12
N PHE A 275 -15.30 -23.91 15.07
CA PHE A 275 -15.91 -22.57 15.01
C PHE A 275 -16.81 -22.40 13.77
N ILE A 276 -16.39 -22.88 12.60
CA ILE A 276 -17.16 -22.75 11.36
C ILE A 276 -18.53 -23.44 11.41
N TYR A 277 -18.71 -24.50 12.21
CA TYR A 277 -20.01 -25.17 12.39
C TYR A 277 -20.99 -24.35 13.24
N HIS A 278 -20.49 -23.40 14.05
CA HIS A 278 -21.30 -22.62 14.98
C HIS A 278 -21.57 -21.19 14.50
N THR A 279 -20.64 -20.56 13.78
CA THR A 279 -20.84 -19.17 13.31
C THR A 279 -21.93 -19.09 12.24
N LYS A 280 -22.92 -18.22 12.47
CA LYS A 280 -23.89 -17.81 11.43
C LYS A 280 -23.49 -16.49 10.76
N ASN A 281 -22.45 -15.81 11.25
CA ASN A 281 -21.98 -14.56 10.69
C ASN A 281 -21.24 -14.78 9.37
N LYS A 282 -21.79 -14.23 8.28
CA LYS A 282 -21.23 -14.37 6.92
C LYS A 282 -19.79 -13.85 6.80
N ASP A 283 -19.42 -12.79 7.53
CA ASP A 283 -18.06 -12.26 7.49
C ASP A 283 -17.05 -13.20 8.14
N TYR A 284 -17.44 -13.93 9.19
CA TYR A 284 -16.58 -14.95 9.78
C TYR A 284 -16.60 -16.25 8.97
N LEU A 285 -17.73 -16.62 8.36
CA LEU A 285 -17.80 -17.77 7.45
C LEU A 285 -16.82 -17.62 6.28
N LYS A 286 -16.79 -16.47 5.61
CA LYS A 286 -15.83 -16.22 4.51
C LYS A 286 -14.38 -16.21 5.01
N LYS A 287 -14.09 -15.56 6.15
CA LYS A 287 -12.74 -15.50 6.75
C LYS A 287 -12.21 -16.88 7.14
N VAL A 288 -13.02 -17.70 7.81
CA VAL A 288 -12.61 -19.03 8.29
C VAL A 288 -12.38 -19.98 7.13
N ASN A 289 -13.27 -20.00 6.14
CA ASN A 289 -13.08 -20.79 4.94
C ASN A 289 -11.80 -20.40 4.19
N LEU A 290 -11.53 -19.11 4.01
CA LEU A 290 -10.28 -18.64 3.39
C LEU A 290 -9.04 -19.15 4.16
N GLN A 291 -9.04 -19.03 5.50
CA GLN A 291 -7.92 -19.51 6.33
C GLN A 291 -7.75 -21.03 6.28
N LEU A 292 -8.84 -21.79 6.42
CA LEU A 292 -8.79 -23.26 6.32
C LEU A 292 -8.29 -23.71 4.94
N GLY A 293 -8.73 -23.06 3.87
CA GLY A 293 -8.21 -23.28 2.51
C GLY A 293 -6.69 -23.10 2.44
N MET A 294 -6.18 -21.97 2.95
CA MET A 294 -4.75 -21.68 2.99
C MET A 294 -3.95 -22.71 3.82
N PHE A 295 -4.44 -23.09 5.01
CA PHE A 295 -3.80 -24.08 5.86
C PHE A 295 -3.74 -25.46 5.18
N TYR A 296 -4.86 -25.94 4.65
CA TYR A 296 -4.90 -27.24 3.98
C TYR A 296 -4.05 -27.27 2.72
N ARG A 297 -3.97 -26.16 1.96
CA ARG A 297 -3.06 -26.03 0.83
C ARG A 297 -1.59 -26.18 1.23
N ARG A 298 -1.18 -25.52 2.33
CA ARG A 298 0.20 -25.61 2.86
C ARG A 298 0.55 -27.01 3.33
N GLN A 299 -0.42 -27.74 3.88
CA GLN A 299 -0.29 -29.15 4.27
C GLN A 299 -0.35 -30.14 3.07
N GLY A 300 -0.47 -29.66 1.83
CA GLY A 300 -0.64 -30.52 0.65
C GLY A 300 -2.01 -31.21 0.55
N ARG A 301 -2.98 -30.88 1.42
CA ARG A 301 -4.33 -31.45 1.46
C ARG A 301 -5.26 -30.73 0.47
N ILE A 302 -4.91 -30.82 -0.82
CA ILE A 302 -5.49 -30.00 -1.89
C ILE A 302 -7.02 -30.15 -2.00
N ASN A 303 -7.59 -31.34 -1.82
CA ASN A 303 -9.05 -31.52 -1.88
C ASN A 303 -9.80 -30.73 -0.77
N LYS A 304 -9.24 -30.67 0.44
CA LYS A 304 -9.82 -29.86 1.53
C LYS A 304 -9.65 -28.36 1.26
N SER A 305 -8.52 -27.98 0.68
CA SER A 305 -8.28 -26.61 0.24
C SER A 305 -9.35 -26.13 -0.75
N ILE A 306 -9.58 -26.92 -1.80
CA ILE A 306 -10.62 -26.70 -2.82
C ILE A 306 -11.99 -26.51 -2.16
N HIS A 307 -12.40 -27.45 -1.29
CA HIS A 307 -13.69 -27.38 -0.60
C HIS A 307 -13.89 -26.05 0.14
N HIS A 308 -12.88 -25.61 0.89
CA HIS A 308 -12.99 -24.37 1.66
C HIS A 308 -12.92 -23.11 0.78
N TYR A 309 -12.14 -23.09 -0.31
CA TYR A 309 -12.17 -21.97 -1.24
C TYR A 309 -13.52 -21.87 -1.97
N GLU A 310 -14.11 -22.98 -2.39
CA GLU A 310 -15.47 -23.00 -2.96
C GLU A 310 -16.50 -22.46 -1.96
N LYS A 311 -16.42 -22.85 -0.69
CA LYS A 311 -17.29 -22.32 0.39
C LYS A 311 -17.08 -20.83 0.66
N CYS A 312 -15.83 -20.35 0.58
CA CYS A 312 -15.53 -18.93 0.67
C CYS A 312 -16.23 -18.16 -0.47
N LEU A 313 -16.12 -18.64 -1.71
CA LEU A 313 -16.69 -18.01 -2.90
C LEU A 313 -18.22 -18.09 -2.96
N GLN A 314 -18.84 -19.08 -2.32
CA GLN A 314 -20.30 -19.12 -2.11
C GLN A 314 -20.79 -17.96 -1.22
N THR A 315 -19.92 -17.45 -0.34
CA THR A 315 -20.25 -16.34 0.57
C THR A 315 -19.80 -14.98 0.01
N ASP A 316 -18.70 -14.97 -0.74
CA ASP A 316 -18.06 -13.80 -1.30
C ASP A 316 -17.48 -14.13 -2.68
N SER A 317 -18.32 -14.03 -3.72
CA SER A 317 -17.94 -14.31 -5.10
C SER A 317 -17.02 -13.25 -5.70
N THR A 318 -16.85 -12.10 -5.04
CA THR A 318 -16.01 -10.98 -5.49
C THR A 318 -14.54 -11.15 -5.13
N ASN A 319 -14.20 -12.18 -4.35
CA ASN A 319 -12.84 -12.38 -3.87
C ASN A 319 -11.91 -12.98 -4.93
N THR A 320 -11.27 -12.12 -5.72
CA THR A 320 -10.33 -12.49 -6.79
C THR A 320 -9.18 -13.37 -6.30
N SER A 321 -8.66 -13.11 -5.09
CA SER A 321 -7.55 -13.90 -4.53
C SER A 321 -7.93 -15.35 -4.26
N THR A 322 -9.18 -15.60 -3.86
CA THR A 322 -9.73 -16.95 -3.65
C THR A 322 -9.92 -17.68 -4.98
N TRP A 323 -10.44 -17.02 -6.02
CA TRP A 323 -10.52 -17.60 -7.37
C TRP A 323 -9.15 -18.03 -7.89
N LEU A 324 -8.14 -17.17 -7.75
CA LEU A 324 -6.76 -17.48 -8.15
C LEU A 324 -6.16 -18.65 -7.36
N ALA A 325 -6.42 -18.71 -6.04
CA ALA A 325 -5.96 -19.82 -5.21
C ALA A 325 -6.60 -21.15 -5.65
N LEU A 326 -7.92 -21.14 -5.90
CA LEU A 326 -8.70 -22.28 -6.35
C LEU A 326 -8.26 -22.77 -7.74
N ALA A 327 -8.03 -21.84 -8.69
CA ALA A 327 -7.47 -22.16 -10.01
C ALA A 327 -6.17 -22.96 -9.89
N ASN A 328 -5.25 -22.47 -9.06
CA ASN A 328 -3.97 -23.14 -8.82
C ASN A 328 -4.12 -24.52 -8.16
N ASP A 329 -5.09 -24.71 -7.28
CA ASP A 329 -5.36 -26.03 -6.68
C ASP A 329 -5.94 -27.02 -7.69
N TYR A 330 -6.83 -26.56 -8.59
CA TYR A 330 -7.31 -27.38 -9.68
C TYR A 330 -6.20 -27.78 -10.66
N LEU A 331 -5.27 -26.87 -10.99
CA LEU A 331 -4.08 -27.22 -11.78
C LEU A 331 -3.22 -28.29 -11.12
N ARG A 332 -3.00 -28.20 -9.80
CA ARG A 332 -2.27 -29.24 -9.04
C ARG A 332 -2.97 -30.60 -9.09
N LYS A 333 -4.29 -30.62 -9.24
CA LYS A 333 -5.10 -31.83 -9.42
C LYS A 333 -5.25 -32.27 -10.90
N GLY A 334 -4.62 -31.56 -11.84
CA GLY A 334 -4.74 -31.84 -13.27
C GLY A 334 -6.09 -31.45 -13.88
N ARG A 335 -6.93 -30.68 -13.16
CA ARG A 335 -8.25 -30.24 -13.63
C ARG A 335 -8.13 -28.92 -14.40
N ILE A 336 -7.61 -29.02 -15.63
CA ILE A 336 -7.25 -27.85 -16.45
C ILE A 336 -8.46 -26.97 -16.77
N GLU A 337 -9.58 -27.55 -17.21
CA GLU A 337 -10.77 -26.77 -17.61
C GLU A 337 -11.40 -26.03 -16.43
N LEU A 338 -11.50 -26.68 -15.26
CA LEU A 338 -11.97 -26.01 -14.05
C LEU A 338 -11.03 -24.87 -13.67
N SER A 339 -9.71 -25.06 -13.76
CA SER A 339 -8.78 -23.96 -13.52
C SER A 339 -8.98 -22.80 -14.50
N GLN A 340 -9.22 -23.06 -15.78
CA GLN A 340 -9.48 -22.02 -16.77
C GLN A 340 -10.75 -21.24 -16.41
N GLN A 341 -11.81 -21.94 -16.00
CA GLN A 341 -13.04 -21.30 -15.54
C GLN A 341 -12.80 -20.38 -14.33
N MET A 342 -12.02 -20.83 -13.34
CA MET A 342 -11.71 -20.00 -12.16
C MET A 342 -10.90 -18.75 -12.54
N ILE A 343 -10.02 -18.86 -13.53
CA ILE A 343 -9.27 -17.72 -14.06
C ILE A 343 -10.19 -16.73 -14.79
N THR A 344 -11.14 -17.22 -15.60
CA THR A 344 -12.15 -16.35 -16.21
C THR A 344 -12.92 -15.58 -15.14
N ASN A 345 -13.41 -16.25 -14.10
CA ASN A 345 -14.10 -15.61 -12.99
C ASN A 345 -13.20 -14.59 -12.26
N ALA A 346 -11.92 -14.93 -12.02
CA ALA A 346 -10.97 -14.00 -11.41
C ALA A 346 -10.78 -12.72 -12.24
N ARG A 347 -10.74 -12.83 -13.57
CA ARG A 347 -10.62 -11.70 -14.47
C ARG A 347 -11.89 -10.85 -14.49
N GLU A 348 -13.06 -11.47 -14.47
CA GLU A 348 -14.35 -10.77 -14.38
C GLU A 348 -14.47 -9.94 -13.09
N MET A 349 -13.81 -10.36 -12.00
CA MET A 349 -13.76 -9.60 -10.74
C MET A 349 -12.64 -8.54 -10.73
N ASN A 350 -11.76 -8.49 -11.73
CA ASN A 350 -10.65 -7.51 -11.79
C ASN A 350 -11.08 -6.20 -12.47
N THR A 351 -12.22 -5.61 -12.07
CA THR A 351 -12.76 -4.39 -12.67
C THR A 351 -12.40 -3.13 -11.87
N PRO A 352 -12.28 -1.96 -12.53
CA PRO A 352 -12.06 -0.69 -11.83
C PRO A 352 -13.10 -0.42 -10.74
N GLU A 353 -14.37 -0.76 -10.98
CA GLU A 353 -15.48 -0.54 -10.05
C GLU A 353 -15.35 -1.39 -8.79
N LEU A 354 -14.97 -2.67 -8.93
CA LEU A 354 -14.81 -3.57 -7.79
C LEU A 354 -13.55 -3.24 -6.99
N ILE A 355 -12.46 -2.87 -7.67
CA ILE A 355 -11.25 -2.41 -7.00
C ILE A 355 -11.52 -1.11 -6.23
N PHE A 356 -12.28 -0.20 -6.83
CA PHE A 356 -12.72 1.04 -6.18
C PHE A 356 -13.58 0.76 -4.94
N SER A 357 -14.58 -0.12 -5.04
CA SER A 357 -15.45 -0.44 -3.90
C SER A 357 -14.71 -1.15 -2.76
N ASN A 358 -13.66 -1.92 -3.06
CA ASN A 358 -12.82 -2.57 -2.06
C ASN A 358 -12.01 -1.59 -1.22
N ASN A 359 -11.39 -0.57 -1.85
CA ASN A 359 -10.77 0.54 -1.13
C ASN A 359 -10.81 1.83 -1.96
N PRO A 360 -11.82 2.68 -1.74
CA PRO A 360 -12.02 3.91 -2.51
C PRO A 360 -11.01 4.98 -2.15
N TRP A 361 -10.31 4.85 -1.01
CA TRP A 361 -9.26 5.77 -0.58
C TRP A 361 -7.90 5.47 -1.18
N ASP A 362 -7.73 4.33 -1.84
CA ASP A 362 -6.63 4.18 -2.79
C ASP A 362 -6.73 5.30 -3.83
N ASN A 363 -5.62 5.94 -4.16
CA ASN A 363 -5.62 6.85 -5.31
C ASN A 363 -5.77 6.01 -6.61
N PRO A 364 -6.12 6.64 -7.74
CA PRO A 364 -6.29 5.89 -9.00
C PRO A 364 -5.05 5.09 -9.42
N ALA A 365 -3.82 5.60 -9.19
CA ALA A 365 -2.59 4.89 -9.51
C ALA A 365 -2.40 3.61 -8.66
N ASP A 366 -2.77 3.64 -7.39
CA ASP A 366 -2.76 2.47 -6.49
C ASP A 366 -3.74 1.42 -6.99
N ARG A 367 -4.95 1.84 -7.43
CA ARG A 367 -5.96 0.92 -7.98
C ARG A 367 -5.50 0.28 -9.29
N ILE A 368 -4.89 1.07 -10.18
CA ILE A 368 -4.27 0.56 -11.42
C ILE A 368 -3.19 -0.46 -11.07
N SER A 369 -2.31 -0.15 -10.13
CA SER A 369 -1.22 -1.05 -9.71
C SER A 369 -1.75 -2.37 -9.14
N LYS A 370 -2.82 -2.32 -8.33
CA LYS A 370 -3.50 -3.53 -7.82
C LYS A 370 -4.12 -4.36 -8.94
N SER A 371 -4.81 -3.70 -9.88
CA SER A 371 -5.40 -4.37 -11.05
C SER A 371 -4.33 -5.08 -11.89
N GLN A 372 -3.21 -4.40 -12.14
CA GLN A 372 -2.08 -4.94 -12.90
C GLN A 372 -1.45 -6.14 -12.17
N LEU A 373 -1.29 -6.08 -10.85
CA LEU A 373 -0.77 -7.20 -10.07
C LEU A 373 -1.69 -8.43 -10.16
N THR A 374 -3.01 -8.22 -10.06
CA THR A 374 -3.99 -9.29 -10.25
C THR A 374 -3.93 -9.86 -11.67
N GLU A 375 -3.84 -9.01 -12.70
CA GLU A 375 -3.72 -9.47 -14.09
C GLU A 375 -2.41 -10.24 -14.32
N CYS A 376 -1.31 -9.87 -13.66
CA CYS A 376 -0.07 -10.65 -13.68
C CYS A 376 -0.31 -12.08 -13.17
N GLN A 377 -1.02 -12.25 -12.05
CA GLN A 377 -1.32 -13.57 -11.48
C GLN A 377 -2.24 -14.40 -12.40
N ILE A 378 -3.22 -13.74 -13.02
CA ILE A 378 -4.10 -14.34 -14.03
C ILE A 378 -3.26 -14.85 -15.22
N LEU A 379 -2.47 -13.98 -15.86
CA LEU A 379 -1.63 -14.32 -17.00
C LEU A 379 -0.61 -15.42 -16.68
N SER A 380 -0.01 -15.37 -15.49
CA SER A 380 0.93 -16.38 -14.99
C SER A 380 0.25 -17.76 -14.87
N THR A 381 -1.01 -17.79 -14.43
CA THR A 381 -1.78 -19.05 -14.32
C THR A 381 -2.25 -19.54 -15.69
N GLU A 382 -2.75 -18.66 -16.56
CA GLU A 382 -3.11 -19.00 -17.95
C GLU A 382 -1.92 -19.52 -18.74
N ALA A 383 -0.74 -18.95 -18.55
CA ALA A 383 0.47 -19.46 -19.16
C ALA A 383 0.77 -20.90 -18.72
N THR A 384 0.49 -21.23 -17.46
CA THR A 384 0.63 -22.60 -16.95
C THR A 384 -0.41 -23.54 -17.57
N ILE A 385 -1.66 -23.08 -17.74
CA ILE A 385 -2.71 -23.81 -18.46
C ILE A 385 -2.28 -24.11 -19.90
N ASN A 386 -1.85 -23.08 -20.64
CA ASN A 386 -1.40 -23.20 -22.03
C ASN A 386 -0.19 -24.13 -22.16
N TYR A 387 0.78 -24.03 -21.23
CA TYR A 387 1.91 -24.96 -21.16
C TYR A 387 1.45 -26.41 -20.99
N LYS A 388 0.49 -26.68 -20.09
CA LYS A 388 -0.07 -28.03 -19.89
C LYS A 388 -0.82 -28.55 -21.13
N ARG A 389 -1.43 -27.65 -21.91
CA ARG A 389 -2.05 -27.95 -23.22
C ARG A 389 -1.04 -28.06 -24.37
N LYS A 390 0.26 -27.88 -24.10
CA LYS A 390 1.34 -27.80 -25.11
C LYS A 390 1.20 -26.63 -26.10
N ASP A 391 0.40 -25.62 -25.79
CA ASP A 391 0.40 -24.34 -26.52
C ASP A 391 1.51 -23.44 -25.97
N PHE A 392 2.75 -23.76 -26.37
CA PHE A 392 3.94 -23.06 -25.89
C PHE A 392 3.99 -21.59 -26.33
N LYS A 393 3.45 -21.28 -27.52
CA LYS A 393 3.41 -19.92 -28.05
C LYS A 393 2.55 -19.01 -27.18
N SER A 394 1.33 -19.43 -26.86
CA SER A 394 0.44 -18.65 -25.97
C SER A 394 0.97 -18.61 -24.54
N ALA A 395 1.59 -19.70 -24.06
CA ALA A 395 2.21 -19.73 -22.74
C ALA A 395 3.31 -18.64 -22.61
N ILE A 396 4.26 -18.60 -23.55
CA ILE A 396 5.34 -17.58 -23.55
C ILE A 396 4.76 -16.17 -23.70
N LYS A 397 3.77 -15.97 -24.57
CA LYS A 397 3.10 -14.68 -24.76
C LYS A 397 2.51 -14.14 -23.45
N ASN A 398 1.81 -14.99 -22.70
CA ASN A 398 1.19 -14.58 -21.43
C ASN A 398 2.25 -14.28 -20.34
N ARG A 399 3.32 -15.08 -20.24
CA ARG A 399 4.45 -14.80 -19.33
C ARG A 399 5.13 -13.45 -19.65
N LYS A 400 5.39 -13.18 -20.93
CA LYS A 400 5.98 -11.89 -21.37
C LYS A 400 5.06 -10.70 -21.09
N LYS A 401 3.74 -10.85 -21.25
CA LYS A 401 2.77 -9.81 -20.86
C LYS A 401 2.79 -9.54 -19.36
N CYS A 402 2.84 -10.59 -18.52
CA CYS A 402 3.00 -10.47 -17.07
C CYS A 402 4.26 -9.68 -16.70
N ILE A 403 5.39 -9.94 -17.37
CA ILE A 403 6.64 -9.17 -17.20
C ILE A 403 6.46 -7.70 -17.62
N ALA A 404 5.81 -7.44 -18.75
CA ALA A 404 5.56 -6.08 -19.24
C ALA A 404 4.66 -5.27 -18.29
N LEU A 405 3.77 -5.94 -17.55
CA LEU A 405 2.95 -5.36 -16.47
C LEU A 405 3.71 -5.17 -15.15
N ARG A 406 5.05 -5.27 -15.16
CA ARG A 406 5.92 -5.03 -14.00
C ARG A 406 5.61 -5.96 -12.81
N THR A 407 5.34 -7.24 -13.08
CA THR A 407 5.23 -8.27 -12.04
C THR A 407 6.38 -8.18 -11.02
N PRO A 408 6.11 -8.36 -9.71
CA PRO A 408 7.15 -8.35 -8.68
C PRO A 408 8.07 -9.59 -8.73
N PHE A 409 7.75 -10.60 -9.55
CA PHE A 409 8.53 -11.83 -9.67
C PHE A 409 9.04 -12.10 -11.10
N PRO A 410 9.74 -11.15 -11.75
CA PRO A 410 10.09 -11.28 -13.17
C PRO A 410 11.09 -12.42 -13.42
N ALA A 411 11.99 -12.70 -12.47
CA ALA A 411 12.92 -13.83 -12.56
C ALA A 411 12.19 -15.18 -12.63
N TYR A 412 11.12 -15.35 -11.83
CA TYR A 412 10.29 -16.55 -11.86
C TYR A 412 9.60 -16.72 -13.23
N GLU A 413 9.05 -15.64 -13.79
CA GLU A 413 8.40 -15.66 -15.10
C GLU A 413 9.39 -16.04 -16.22
N TRP A 414 10.62 -15.51 -16.18
CA TRP A 414 11.70 -15.89 -17.12
C TRP A 414 12.16 -17.33 -16.94
N GLU A 415 12.24 -17.85 -15.71
CA GLU A 415 12.52 -19.26 -15.48
C GLU A 415 11.43 -20.14 -16.12
N LYS A 416 10.15 -19.78 -15.95
CA LYS A 416 9.05 -20.54 -16.59
C LYS A 416 9.07 -20.43 -18.11
N ILE A 417 9.47 -19.29 -18.68
CA ILE A 417 9.71 -19.17 -20.13
C ILE A 417 10.81 -20.15 -20.58
N GLY A 418 11.91 -20.24 -19.83
CA GLY A 418 12.96 -21.23 -20.09
C GLY A 418 12.44 -22.66 -20.05
N ASP A 419 11.60 -23.01 -19.06
CA ASP A 419 10.97 -24.33 -18.96
C ASP A 419 10.09 -24.66 -20.18
N ILE A 420 9.38 -23.67 -20.70
CA ILE A 420 8.55 -23.82 -21.91
C ILE A 420 9.44 -24.07 -23.13
N PHE A 421 10.51 -23.30 -23.32
CA PHE A 421 11.47 -23.51 -24.42
C PHE A 421 12.15 -24.88 -24.34
N MET A 422 12.51 -25.33 -23.13
CA MET A 422 13.05 -26.68 -22.93
C MET A 422 12.05 -27.75 -23.39
N ALA A 423 10.77 -27.61 -23.04
CA ALA A 423 9.73 -28.55 -23.45
C ALA A 423 9.45 -28.50 -24.96
N ALA A 424 9.69 -27.35 -25.61
CA ALA A 424 9.61 -27.18 -27.05
C ALA A 424 10.86 -27.71 -27.81
N GLY A 425 11.92 -28.10 -27.10
CA GLY A 425 13.18 -28.54 -27.70
C GLY A 425 14.14 -27.39 -28.07
N GLU A 426 13.80 -26.15 -27.75
CA GLU A 426 14.59 -24.95 -28.06
C GLU A 426 15.62 -24.66 -26.96
N GLN A 427 16.72 -25.42 -26.94
CA GLN A 427 17.70 -25.35 -25.85
C GLN A 427 18.41 -24.00 -25.73
N ASP A 428 18.73 -23.32 -26.83
CA ASP A 428 19.40 -22.01 -26.80
C ASP A 428 18.45 -20.91 -26.29
N SER A 429 17.19 -20.92 -26.74
CA SER A 429 16.14 -20.03 -26.22
C SER A 429 15.93 -20.24 -24.72
N ALA A 430 15.91 -21.51 -24.28
CA ALA A 430 15.80 -21.86 -22.86
C ALA A 430 17.00 -21.37 -22.06
N HIS A 431 18.21 -21.61 -22.57
CA HIS A 431 19.45 -21.15 -21.98
C HIS A 431 19.41 -19.64 -21.72
N ASN A 432 19.08 -18.85 -22.74
CA ASN A 432 19.03 -17.39 -22.63
C ASN A 432 17.94 -16.92 -21.65
N ALA A 433 16.77 -17.58 -21.64
CA ALA A 433 15.72 -17.27 -20.66
C ALA A 433 16.14 -17.57 -19.21
N TYR A 434 16.90 -18.64 -18.96
CA TYR A 434 17.43 -18.91 -17.63
C TYR A 434 18.52 -17.91 -17.22
N ILE A 435 19.43 -17.52 -18.11
CA ILE A 435 20.39 -16.43 -17.83
C ILE A 435 19.64 -15.14 -17.51
N LYS A 436 18.58 -14.83 -18.25
CA LYS A 436 17.71 -13.69 -17.95
C LYS A 436 17.10 -13.77 -16.56
N ALA A 437 16.61 -14.94 -16.15
CA ALA A 437 16.08 -15.15 -14.81
C ALA A 437 17.14 -14.89 -13.72
N VAL A 438 18.36 -15.41 -13.90
CA VAL A 438 19.45 -15.28 -12.91
C VAL A 438 20.00 -13.84 -12.87
N SER A 439 20.07 -13.14 -14.01
CA SER A 439 20.48 -11.73 -14.04
C SER A 439 19.50 -10.80 -13.30
N LEU A 440 18.23 -11.21 -13.18
CA LEU A 440 17.20 -10.49 -12.41
C LEU A 440 17.16 -10.91 -10.93
N ASN A 441 17.60 -12.12 -10.61
CA ASN A 441 17.68 -12.65 -9.25
C ASN A 441 18.80 -13.68 -9.14
N SER A 442 19.93 -13.30 -8.56
CA SER A 442 21.12 -14.15 -8.45
C SER A 442 20.91 -15.43 -7.64
N THR A 443 19.85 -15.50 -6.82
CA THR A 443 19.49 -16.69 -6.04
C THR A 443 18.38 -17.53 -6.68
N GLN A 444 18.11 -17.36 -7.98
CA GLN A 444 17.12 -18.16 -8.71
C GLN A 444 17.64 -19.59 -8.99
N ASN A 445 17.77 -20.40 -7.94
CA ASN A 445 18.38 -21.74 -7.98
C ASN A 445 17.74 -22.67 -9.02
N GLY A 446 16.42 -22.57 -9.23
CA GLY A 446 15.71 -23.35 -10.24
C GLY A 446 16.21 -23.10 -11.67
N ALA A 447 16.61 -21.88 -12.01
CA ALA A 447 17.22 -21.55 -13.29
C ALA A 447 18.70 -21.97 -13.33
N ILE A 448 19.44 -21.74 -12.25
CA ILE A 448 20.86 -22.13 -12.12
C ILE A 448 21.05 -23.64 -12.32
N ASP A 449 20.22 -24.46 -11.71
CA ASP A 449 20.33 -25.91 -11.82
C ASP A 449 20.06 -26.40 -13.25
N LYS A 450 19.10 -25.77 -13.96
CA LYS A 450 18.81 -26.09 -15.36
C LYS A 450 19.94 -25.62 -16.29
N LEU A 451 20.57 -24.49 -16.00
CA LEU A 451 21.79 -24.03 -16.68
C LEU A 451 22.96 -24.99 -16.48
N LYS A 452 23.17 -25.54 -15.27
CA LYS A 452 24.20 -26.57 -15.02
C LYS A 452 23.95 -27.81 -15.87
N ILE A 453 22.69 -28.24 -16.00
CA ILE A 453 22.33 -29.39 -16.84
C ILE A 453 22.66 -29.10 -18.32
N LEU A 454 22.28 -27.93 -18.84
CA LEU A 454 22.59 -27.53 -20.22
C LEU A 454 24.10 -27.39 -20.46
N PHE A 455 24.83 -26.83 -19.50
CA PHE A 455 26.28 -26.65 -19.58
C PHE A 455 27.02 -27.99 -19.64
N ARG A 456 26.63 -28.97 -18.82
CA ARG A 456 27.21 -30.33 -18.84
C ARG A 456 26.95 -31.07 -20.15
N LYS A 457 25.78 -30.88 -20.77
CA LYS A 457 25.47 -31.49 -22.07
C LYS A 457 26.40 -31.02 -23.19
N ARG A 458 27.02 -29.84 -23.03
CA ARG A 458 28.04 -29.31 -23.96
C ARG A 458 29.46 -29.81 -23.66
N GLN A 459 29.60 -30.85 -22.82
CA GLN A 459 30.87 -31.46 -22.39
C GLN A 459 31.87 -30.50 -21.72
N ALA A 460 31.39 -29.38 -21.17
CA ALA A 460 32.25 -28.44 -20.46
C ALA A 460 32.52 -28.89 -19.01
N PRO A 461 33.74 -28.72 -18.47
CA PRO A 461 34.08 -29.09 -17.09
C PRO A 461 33.23 -28.32 -16.07
N THR A 462 32.62 -29.02 -15.09
CA THR A 462 31.76 -28.38 -14.08
C THR A 462 32.49 -27.29 -13.29
N SER A 463 33.81 -27.39 -13.12
CA SER A 463 34.67 -26.38 -12.50
C SER A 463 34.60 -25.01 -13.19
N GLN A 464 34.28 -24.95 -14.48
CA GLN A 464 34.19 -23.71 -15.26
C GLN A 464 32.79 -23.06 -15.20
N PHE A 465 31.79 -23.72 -14.61
CA PHE A 465 30.40 -23.24 -14.66
C PHE A 465 30.23 -21.86 -14.02
N ASN A 466 30.88 -21.59 -12.89
CA ASN A 466 30.72 -20.30 -12.19
C ASN A 466 31.30 -19.14 -13.01
N SER A 467 32.47 -19.33 -13.64
CA SER A 467 33.08 -18.32 -14.52
C SER A 467 32.21 -18.08 -15.75
N TYR A 468 31.72 -19.15 -16.36
CA TYR A 468 30.76 -19.10 -17.46
C TYR A 468 29.50 -18.30 -17.10
N LEU A 469 28.83 -18.67 -16.00
CA LEU A 469 27.58 -18.05 -15.56
C LEU A 469 27.78 -16.57 -15.27
N SER A 470 28.87 -16.21 -14.60
CA SER A 470 29.21 -14.82 -14.29
C SER A 470 29.36 -13.98 -15.56
N ARG A 471 30.06 -14.50 -16.59
CA ARG A 471 30.18 -13.83 -17.88
C ARG A 471 28.82 -13.70 -18.59
N ALA A 472 28.05 -14.78 -18.67
CA ALA A 472 26.76 -14.77 -19.36
C ALA A 472 25.75 -13.81 -18.70
N ILE A 473 25.76 -13.68 -17.36
CA ILE A 473 24.94 -12.70 -16.65
C ILE A 473 25.35 -11.27 -17.03
N ARG A 474 26.66 -10.98 -17.07
CA ARG A 474 27.16 -9.65 -17.47
C ARG A 474 26.75 -9.30 -18.90
N ASP A 475 26.92 -10.23 -19.83
CA ASP A 475 26.53 -10.03 -21.23
C ASP A 475 25.03 -9.74 -21.36
N GLU A 476 24.19 -10.46 -20.60
CA GLU A 476 22.75 -10.25 -20.57
C GLU A 476 22.35 -8.91 -19.92
N GLN A 477 23.00 -8.52 -18.82
CA GLN A 477 22.78 -7.21 -18.19
C GLN A 477 23.14 -6.07 -19.14
N LYS A 478 24.26 -6.19 -19.87
CA LYS A 478 24.68 -5.24 -20.90
C LYS A 478 23.67 -5.18 -22.05
N ALA A 479 23.19 -6.33 -22.54
CA ALA A 479 22.21 -6.39 -23.63
C ALA A 479 20.85 -5.77 -23.23
N SER A 480 20.43 -5.98 -21.98
CA SER A 480 19.14 -5.51 -21.47
C SER A 480 19.16 -4.14 -20.76
N ALA A 481 20.32 -3.49 -20.69
CA ALA A 481 20.47 -2.19 -20.07
C ALA A 481 19.57 -1.15 -20.74
N LYS A 482 18.72 -0.49 -19.95
CA LYS A 482 17.78 0.51 -20.44
C LYS A 482 18.50 1.84 -20.67
N PRO A 483 18.12 2.63 -21.69
CA PRO A 483 18.60 4.00 -21.79
C PRO A 483 18.18 4.79 -20.55
N ALA A 484 19.08 5.64 -20.05
CA ALA A 484 18.73 6.61 -19.03
C ALA A 484 17.68 7.59 -19.59
N PRO A 485 16.66 7.98 -18.80
CA PRO A 485 15.71 9.01 -19.18
C PRO A 485 16.41 10.33 -19.55
N ASP A 486 15.86 11.02 -20.55
CA ASP A 486 16.26 12.39 -20.86
C ASP A 486 15.71 13.34 -19.80
N ILE A 487 16.60 13.93 -19.01
CA ILE A 487 16.22 14.81 -17.89
C ILE A 487 17.14 16.03 -17.79
N LEU A 488 16.50 17.16 -17.51
CA LEU A 488 17.17 18.39 -17.09
C LEU A 488 17.14 18.48 -15.56
N LEU A 489 18.31 18.43 -14.94
CA LEU A 489 18.48 18.66 -13.51
C LEU A 489 18.79 20.13 -13.23
N THR A 490 18.49 20.59 -12.02
CA THR A 490 18.82 21.96 -11.58
C THR A 490 19.89 21.88 -10.52
N ASP A 491 21.06 22.48 -10.77
CA ASP A 491 22.16 22.49 -9.81
C ASP A 491 21.97 23.57 -8.73
N MET A 492 22.85 23.57 -7.72
CA MET A 492 22.77 24.52 -6.59
C MET A 492 22.95 25.99 -6.97
N GLN A 493 23.38 26.28 -8.20
CA GLN A 493 23.48 27.62 -8.79
C GLN A 493 22.27 27.95 -9.69
N SER A 494 21.23 27.12 -9.68
CA SER A 494 20.02 27.24 -10.52
C SER A 494 20.25 27.04 -12.03
N ASN A 495 21.41 26.50 -12.44
CA ASN A 495 21.62 26.15 -13.84
C ASN A 495 20.88 24.86 -14.20
N LYS A 496 20.32 24.80 -15.41
CA LYS A 496 19.78 23.57 -15.98
C LYS A 496 20.91 22.76 -16.61
N VAL A 497 21.02 21.51 -16.20
CA VAL A 497 22.07 20.59 -16.64
C VAL A 497 21.42 19.36 -17.25
N ASP A 498 21.72 19.11 -18.51
CA ASP A 498 21.26 17.93 -19.22
C ASP A 498 22.11 16.71 -18.86
N LEU A 499 21.44 15.65 -18.42
CA LEU A 499 22.09 14.36 -18.16
C LEU A 499 22.66 13.74 -19.45
N ASN A 500 22.03 13.95 -20.61
CA ASN A 500 22.55 13.50 -21.89
C ASN A 500 23.88 14.16 -22.27
N GLY A 501 24.19 15.32 -21.69
CA GLY A 501 25.51 15.96 -21.80
C GLY A 501 26.65 15.14 -21.18
N GLN A 502 26.36 14.03 -20.49
CA GLN A 502 27.35 13.10 -19.96
C GLN A 502 27.63 11.89 -20.86
N LYS A 503 27.06 11.81 -22.07
CA LYS A 503 27.41 10.74 -23.02
C LYS A 503 28.93 10.69 -23.25
N GLY A 504 29.47 9.47 -23.29
CA GLY A 504 30.91 9.18 -23.29
C GLY A 504 31.55 9.07 -21.91
N LYS A 505 30.82 9.39 -20.82
CA LYS A 505 31.29 9.26 -19.45
C LYS A 505 30.43 8.28 -18.64
N ILE A 506 31.04 7.66 -17.66
CA ILE A 506 30.34 6.90 -16.62
C ILE A 506 29.77 7.92 -15.62
N THR A 507 28.47 7.87 -15.35
CA THR A 507 27.82 8.74 -14.37
C THR A 507 27.29 7.92 -13.20
N VAL A 508 27.84 8.16 -12.03
CA VAL A 508 27.34 7.64 -10.75
C VAL A 508 26.31 8.63 -10.22
N LEU A 509 25.06 8.19 -10.12
CA LEU A 509 23.93 9.01 -9.72
C LEU A 509 23.33 8.49 -8.42
N ILE A 510 23.17 9.37 -7.42
CA ILE A 510 22.58 9.01 -6.13
C ILE A 510 21.38 9.90 -5.85
N PHE A 511 20.22 9.28 -5.66
CA PHE A 511 19.04 9.94 -5.15
C PHE A 511 19.02 9.87 -3.63
N TRP A 512 18.86 11.01 -2.97
CA TRP A 512 18.96 11.12 -1.51
C TRP A 512 18.03 12.20 -0.94
N ASP A 513 17.85 12.20 0.38
CA ASP A 513 17.24 13.30 1.12
C ASP A 513 17.96 13.49 2.47
N THR A 514 17.74 14.64 3.11
CA THR A 514 18.39 15.01 4.37
C THR A 514 17.84 14.24 5.57
N TRP A 515 16.66 13.65 5.45
CA TRP A 515 15.94 12.97 6.54
C TRP A 515 16.20 11.47 6.60
N SER A 516 16.73 10.88 5.53
CA SER A 516 17.08 9.47 5.46
C SER A 516 18.36 9.19 6.24
N GLU A 517 18.20 8.55 7.41
CA GLU A 517 19.33 8.07 8.22
C GLU A 517 20.27 7.15 7.41
N ALA A 518 19.72 6.38 6.47
CA ALA A 518 20.48 5.55 5.55
C ALA A 518 21.39 6.39 4.63
N CYS A 519 20.87 7.49 4.06
CA CYS A 519 21.68 8.40 3.25
C CYS A 519 22.82 9.01 4.06
N GLN A 520 22.55 9.46 5.29
CA GLN A 520 23.56 10.06 6.16
C GLN A 520 24.73 9.11 6.45
N LYS A 521 24.43 7.83 6.70
CA LYS A 521 25.43 6.79 7.00
C LYS A 521 26.35 6.46 5.81
N GLU A 522 25.92 6.71 4.58
CA GLU A 522 26.69 6.36 3.38
C GLU A 522 27.59 7.50 2.87
N VAL A 523 27.37 8.75 3.33
CA VAL A 523 28.09 9.94 2.80
C VAL A 523 29.61 9.78 2.86
N GLU A 524 30.15 9.33 4.00
CA GLU A 524 31.58 9.15 4.19
C GLU A 524 32.15 8.14 3.16
N GLY A 525 31.55 6.96 3.07
CA GLY A 525 31.97 5.93 2.12
C GLY A 525 31.83 6.34 0.65
N LEU A 526 30.84 7.16 0.33
CA LEU A 526 30.64 7.71 -1.02
C LEU A 526 31.66 8.80 -1.36
N ASN A 527 32.04 9.64 -0.40
CA ASN A 527 33.12 10.62 -0.59
C ASN A 527 34.46 9.91 -0.84
N GLU A 528 34.78 8.88 -0.04
CA GLU A 528 35.96 8.04 -0.27
C GLU A 528 35.90 7.33 -1.64
N LEU A 529 34.72 6.88 -2.07
CA LEU A 529 34.54 6.30 -3.40
C LEU A 529 34.94 7.31 -4.48
N LYS A 530 34.42 8.54 -4.41
CA LYS A 530 34.78 9.59 -5.38
C LYS A 530 36.28 9.87 -5.39
N GLU A 531 36.92 9.91 -4.23
CA GLU A 531 38.36 10.14 -4.11
C GLU A 531 39.18 9.06 -4.81
N ASN A 532 38.77 7.79 -4.70
CA ASN A 532 39.41 6.68 -5.43
C ASN A 532 39.37 6.82 -6.96
N PHE A 533 38.45 7.62 -7.49
CA PHE A 533 38.28 7.87 -8.92
C PHE A 533 38.61 9.31 -9.31
N TYR A 534 39.32 10.07 -8.45
CA TYR A 534 39.63 11.48 -8.68
C TYR A 534 40.35 11.74 -10.01
N ASP A 535 41.28 10.87 -10.40
CA ASP A 535 42.05 11.00 -11.65
C ASP A 535 41.29 10.53 -12.91
N GLN A 536 40.12 9.90 -12.75
CA GLN A 536 39.33 9.34 -13.86
C GLN A 536 38.38 10.40 -14.44
N LYS A 537 38.85 11.19 -15.40
CA LYS A 537 38.08 12.27 -16.06
C LYS A 537 36.79 11.81 -16.76
N ASN A 538 36.67 10.52 -17.02
CA ASN A 538 35.50 9.87 -17.62
C ASN A 538 34.49 9.36 -16.57
N VAL A 539 34.67 9.63 -15.28
CA VAL A 539 33.71 9.31 -14.23
C VAL A 539 33.15 10.59 -13.59
N SER A 540 31.83 10.70 -13.55
CA SER A 540 31.07 11.82 -12.99
C SER A 540 30.24 11.37 -11.79
N PHE A 541 30.30 12.07 -10.66
CA PHE A 541 29.55 11.76 -9.43
C PHE A 541 28.49 12.82 -9.13
N TRP A 542 27.22 12.44 -9.19
CA TRP A 542 26.04 13.32 -9.13
C TRP A 542 25.11 12.89 -7.98
N ALA A 543 24.62 13.86 -7.20
CA ALA A 543 23.71 13.62 -6.08
C ALA A 543 22.45 14.49 -6.23
N VAL A 544 21.30 13.83 -6.37
CA VAL A 544 20.00 14.46 -6.66
C VAL A 544 19.09 14.35 -5.45
N SER A 545 18.75 15.48 -4.84
CA SER A 545 17.72 15.55 -3.81
C SER A 545 16.40 16.06 -4.36
N VAL A 546 15.30 15.57 -3.81
CA VAL A 546 13.94 16.07 -4.08
C VAL A 546 13.59 17.33 -3.28
N GLU A 547 14.43 17.69 -2.31
CA GLU A 547 14.22 18.82 -1.42
C GLU A 547 14.62 20.16 -2.08
N ASP A 548 14.28 21.25 -1.39
CA ASP A 548 14.66 22.59 -1.78
C ASP A 548 16.15 22.89 -1.48
N PRO A 549 16.76 23.87 -2.18
CA PRO A 549 18.17 24.22 -1.98
C PRO A 549 18.55 24.62 -0.56
N ALA A 550 17.62 25.20 0.23
CA ALA A 550 17.94 25.69 1.57
C ALA A 550 18.10 24.52 2.55
N SER A 551 17.22 23.52 2.46
CA SER A 551 17.32 22.27 3.23
C SER A 551 18.63 21.54 2.94
N ILE A 552 19.00 21.41 1.65
CA ILE A 552 20.27 20.79 1.24
C ILE A 552 21.47 21.57 1.79
N LYS A 553 21.50 22.90 1.61
CA LYS A 553 22.59 23.76 2.12
C LYS A 553 22.77 23.64 3.62
N LYS A 554 21.67 23.54 4.38
CA LYS A 554 21.73 23.38 5.84
C LYS A 554 22.43 22.09 6.22
N PHE A 555 22.07 20.98 5.56
CA PHE A 555 22.60 19.65 5.84
C PHE A 555 24.09 19.52 5.47
N ILE A 556 24.50 19.96 4.27
CA ILE A 556 25.87 19.74 3.79
C ILE A 556 26.94 20.56 4.53
N ARG A 557 26.55 21.49 5.41
CA ARG A 557 27.49 22.18 6.30
C ARG A 557 28.11 21.24 7.33
N ASP A 558 27.30 20.33 7.86
CA ASP A 558 27.71 19.39 8.91
C ASP A 558 28.13 18.04 8.30
N THR A 559 27.53 17.68 7.16
CA THR A 559 27.78 16.41 6.46
C THR A 559 28.11 16.67 4.97
N PRO A 560 29.36 17.03 4.62
CA PRO A 560 29.73 17.39 3.27
C PRO A 560 29.52 16.23 2.28
N ILE A 561 28.83 16.48 1.17
CA ILE A 561 28.70 15.54 0.06
C ILE A 561 29.54 16.09 -1.10
N ASN A 562 30.60 15.39 -1.46
CA ASN A 562 31.57 15.85 -2.46
C ASN A 562 31.09 15.64 -3.91
N PHE A 563 29.81 15.39 -4.14
CA PHE A 563 29.24 15.11 -5.46
C PHE A 563 28.71 16.42 -6.08
N ARG A 564 28.46 16.44 -7.40
CA ARG A 564 27.70 17.54 -7.98
C ARG A 564 26.25 17.47 -7.48
N LEU A 565 25.81 18.51 -6.78
CA LEU A 565 24.51 18.55 -6.11
C LEU A 565 23.43 19.11 -7.04
N PHE A 566 22.27 18.44 -7.02
CA PHE A 566 21.05 18.85 -7.71
C PHE A 566 19.87 18.83 -6.75
N HIS A 567 18.92 19.75 -6.95
CA HIS A 567 17.77 19.93 -6.07
C HIS A 567 16.45 19.81 -6.83
N SER A 568 15.33 19.75 -6.08
CA SER A 568 13.97 19.70 -6.63
C SER A 568 13.75 18.56 -7.65
N GLY A 569 14.44 17.43 -7.47
CA GLY A 569 14.51 16.31 -8.40
C GLY A 569 13.28 15.42 -8.51
N PHE A 570 12.06 15.88 -8.17
CA PHE A 570 10.85 15.04 -8.23
C PHE A 570 10.55 14.50 -9.63
N SER A 571 10.81 15.30 -10.68
CA SER A 571 10.69 14.86 -12.08
C SER A 571 11.70 13.74 -12.39
N ALA A 572 12.96 13.93 -12.00
CA ALA A 572 14.02 12.94 -12.16
C ALA A 572 13.72 11.65 -11.38
N LYS A 573 13.30 11.74 -10.12
CA LYS A 573 12.86 10.61 -9.29
C LYS A 573 11.79 9.79 -10.01
N ARG A 574 10.78 10.46 -10.59
CA ARG A 574 9.70 9.81 -11.34
C ARG A 574 10.21 9.17 -12.62
N ALA A 575 11.04 9.87 -13.39
CA ALA A 575 11.57 9.39 -14.67
C ALA A 575 12.45 8.13 -14.49
N PHE A 576 13.24 8.10 -13.42
CA PHE A 576 14.09 6.95 -13.06
C PHE A 576 13.36 5.86 -12.27
N ASP A 577 12.03 5.94 -12.10
CA ASP A 577 11.24 4.99 -11.29
C ASP A 577 11.81 4.82 -9.85
N VAL A 578 12.38 5.88 -9.25
CA VAL A 578 12.96 5.84 -7.90
C VAL A 578 11.87 5.81 -6.84
N ILE A 579 11.82 4.71 -6.07
CA ILE A 579 10.79 4.44 -5.07
C ILE A 579 11.22 4.66 -3.62
N GLY A 580 12.51 4.88 -3.35
CA GLY A 580 13.05 5.10 -2.01
C GLY A 580 14.44 5.74 -2.01
N PHE A 581 14.92 6.15 -0.84
CA PHE A 581 16.24 6.77 -0.65
C PHE A 581 17.07 5.96 0.38
N PRO A 582 18.39 5.83 0.19
CA PRO A 582 19.12 6.20 -1.02
C PRO A 582 18.75 5.30 -2.21
N THR A 583 18.89 5.81 -3.43
CA THR A 583 18.93 4.96 -4.63
C THR A 583 20.16 5.31 -5.44
N HIS A 584 20.98 4.31 -5.73
CA HIS A 584 22.22 4.43 -6.48
C HIS A 584 22.02 3.90 -7.89
N LEU A 585 22.52 4.62 -8.89
CA LEU A 585 22.55 4.18 -10.27
C LEU A 585 23.93 4.44 -10.87
N ILE A 586 24.31 3.61 -11.84
CA ILE A 586 25.46 3.88 -12.71
C ILE A 586 24.99 3.85 -14.15
N ILE A 587 25.29 4.91 -14.88
CA ILE A 587 25.00 5.09 -16.30
C ILE A 587 26.33 4.99 -17.05
N ASP A 588 26.40 4.13 -18.07
CA ASP A 588 27.61 3.99 -18.90
C ASP A 588 27.77 5.11 -19.95
N GLY A 589 28.91 5.11 -20.64
CA GLY A 589 29.20 6.08 -21.69
C GLY A 589 28.24 6.06 -22.90
N SER A 590 27.46 4.99 -23.08
CA SER A 590 26.41 4.93 -24.11
C SER A 590 25.08 5.56 -23.66
N GLY A 591 25.01 5.97 -22.39
CA GLY A 591 23.79 6.50 -21.78
C GLY A 591 22.83 5.42 -21.30
N LYS A 592 23.30 4.20 -21.01
CA LYS A 592 22.46 3.12 -20.48
C LYS A 592 22.68 2.92 -18.98
N ILE A 593 21.61 2.63 -18.24
CA ILE A 593 21.65 2.29 -16.83
C ILE A 593 22.18 0.86 -16.68
N ARG A 594 23.36 0.72 -16.07
CA ARG A 594 24.07 -0.55 -15.87
C ARG A 594 23.94 -1.11 -14.46
N PHE A 595 23.71 -0.23 -13.49
CA PHE A 595 23.53 -0.59 -12.09
C PHE A 595 22.38 0.17 -11.45
N THR A 596 21.67 -0.49 -10.54
CA THR A 596 20.65 0.14 -9.70
C THR A 596 20.59 -0.58 -8.35
N HIS A 597 20.72 0.17 -7.26
CA HIS A 597 20.57 -0.32 -5.89
C HIS A 597 19.64 0.60 -5.11
N VAL A 598 18.62 0.04 -4.46
CA VAL A 598 17.63 0.81 -3.68
C VAL A 598 17.77 0.46 -2.20
N GLY A 599 17.89 1.48 -1.37
CA GLY A 599 18.04 1.37 0.07
C GLY A 599 19.50 1.27 0.53
N PHE A 600 19.67 1.11 1.85
CA PHE A 600 20.97 1.01 2.49
C PHE A 600 21.63 -0.35 2.24
N SER A 601 22.92 -0.33 1.89
CA SER A 601 23.75 -1.54 1.89
C SER A 601 25.13 -1.25 2.49
N LYS A 602 25.57 -2.12 3.40
CA LYS A 602 26.93 -2.05 3.95
C LYS A 602 28.02 -2.22 2.89
N ASN A 603 27.67 -2.82 1.74
CA ASN A 603 28.59 -3.13 0.66
C ASN A 603 28.45 -2.16 -0.53
N ILE A 604 27.63 -1.11 -0.43
CA ILE A 604 27.33 -0.24 -1.58
C ILE A 604 28.58 0.40 -2.17
N LYS A 605 29.55 0.81 -1.34
CA LYS A 605 30.83 1.37 -1.79
C LYS A 605 31.60 0.38 -2.66
N SER A 606 31.71 -0.87 -2.24
CA SER A 606 32.40 -1.91 -3.02
C SER A 606 31.63 -2.28 -4.29
N GLU A 607 30.30 -2.41 -4.22
CA GLU A 607 29.45 -2.69 -5.39
C GLU A 607 29.61 -1.61 -6.46
N LEU A 608 29.55 -0.33 -6.06
CA LEU A 608 29.76 0.79 -6.98
C LEU A 608 31.19 0.80 -7.54
N LYS A 609 32.21 0.56 -6.71
CA LYS A 609 33.61 0.54 -7.16
C LYS A 609 33.84 -0.52 -8.22
N GLU A 610 33.35 -1.74 -7.99
CA GLU A 610 33.48 -2.86 -8.91
C GLU A 610 32.79 -2.56 -10.25
N GLU A 611 31.58 -2.01 -10.22
CA GLU A 611 30.85 -1.67 -11.43
C GLU A 611 31.51 -0.51 -12.19
N ILE A 612 32.00 0.54 -11.51
CA ILE A 612 32.75 1.64 -12.17
C ILE A 612 33.99 1.07 -12.86
N GLN A 613 34.76 0.21 -12.18
CA GLN A 613 35.97 -0.38 -12.75
C GLN A 613 35.65 -1.24 -13.98
N LEU A 614 34.59 -2.05 -13.90
CA LEU A 614 34.11 -2.84 -15.03
C LEU A 614 33.77 -1.96 -16.23
N LEU A 615 33.04 -0.86 -16.04
CA LEU A 615 32.68 0.04 -17.13
C LEU A 615 33.88 0.82 -17.67
N LEU A 616 34.88 1.13 -16.83
CA LEU A 616 36.14 1.72 -17.27
C LEU A 616 36.92 0.77 -18.17
N ASP A 617 36.94 -0.52 -17.83
CA ASP A 617 37.61 -1.53 -18.65
C ASP A 617 36.87 -1.75 -19.97
N GLU A 618 35.53 -1.76 -19.96
CA GLU A 618 34.72 -1.77 -21.20
C GLU A 618 34.99 -0.56 -22.10
N LEU A 619 35.21 0.63 -21.52
CA LEU A 619 35.54 1.84 -22.31
C LEU A 619 36.91 1.71 -22.99
N LYS A 620 37.89 1.06 -22.35
CA LYS A 620 39.23 0.83 -22.91
C LYS A 620 39.24 -0.19 -24.05
N GLU A 621 38.33 -1.17 -24.03
CA GLU A 621 38.22 -2.18 -25.10
C GLU A 621 37.62 -1.61 -26.40
N VAL A 622 36.93 -0.47 -26.32
CA VAL A 622 36.25 0.19 -27.45
C VAL A 622 37.04 1.39 -28.00
N SER A 623 37.98 1.93 -27.22
CA SER A 623 38.92 3.01 -27.60
C SER A 623 40.20 2.48 -28.21
#